data_AF-A0AA88UJK3-F1
#
_entry.id   AF-A0AA88UJK3-F1
#
_cell.length_a   1.000
_cell.length_b   1.000
_cell.length_c   1.000
_cell.angle_alpha   90.00
_cell.angle_beta   90.00
_cell.angle_gamma   90.00
#
_symmetry.space_group_name_H-M   'P 1'
#
loop_
_entity.id
_entity.type
_entity.pdbx_description
1 polymer ?
#
loop_
_entity_poly.entity_id
_entity_poly.type
_entity_poly.pdbx_seq_one_letter_code
_entity_poly.pdbx_strand_id
1 'polypeptide(L)'
;MSPSTNTPPHASVKEGGATALSAVYPDIIESHILTRLDGPTLASASCASSTLHSLSDQDHLWSTICHSTWPSTSAPHLRSLVSTFPGSGPRSFFANCFPLSTPDPTTAADAAASTSSPPAQEIISAVDIHYKNKLIFTKVQETETVTGWFRCSPFRIDLLDPKDVIPTPAQHPNGDDNCTALNDDLTLSWILIDPQCKQAMNLSSYKPVSVQRHWLSGEVQVRFGSILAGGTKACTKGMVQVGIVVTCGGSEGGEMQVKEVSLEVEDMDGIHLNGGESLVILQRALEGQRGKGGDRVEEGKRRYGRYLEMKKERKEREMRAEGRLDMLCVVLGVSLFAALLFFVCCR
;
A
#
# COMPACT_ATOMS: atom_id res chain seq x y z
N MET A 1 68.09 55.44 11.95
CA MET A 1 66.76 56.02 11.69
C MET A 1 66.17 55.33 10.47
N SER A 2 64.98 54.73 10.65
CA SER A 2 64.13 53.91 9.75
C SER A 2 63.66 52.66 10.51
N PRO A 3 62.41 52.19 10.29
CA PRO A 3 61.35 52.38 11.28
C PRO A 3 60.80 51.07 11.88
N SER A 4 60.03 51.24 12.95
CA SER A 4 59.23 50.22 13.64
C SER A 4 58.16 49.61 12.73
N THR A 5 58.04 48.28 12.74
CA THR A 5 56.86 47.58 12.23
C THR A 5 56.24 46.80 13.38
N ASN A 6 55.15 47.34 13.93
CA ASN A 6 54.25 46.64 14.83
C ASN A 6 53.51 45.56 14.03
N THR A 7 53.83 44.29 14.29
CA THR A 7 52.98 43.17 13.88
C THR A 7 51.98 42.92 15.02
N PRO A 8 50.65 42.98 14.79
CA PRO A 8 49.68 42.70 15.83
C PRO A 8 49.76 41.21 16.21
N PRO A 9 49.41 40.82 17.44
CA PRO A 9 49.27 39.42 17.78
C PRO A 9 48.21 38.83 16.83
N HIS A 10 48.57 37.75 16.14
CA HIS A 10 47.59 36.87 15.52
C HIS A 10 46.56 36.55 16.59
N ALA A 11 45.37 37.13 16.45
CA ALA A 11 44.20 36.66 17.17
C ALA A 11 44.04 35.21 16.71
N SER A 12 44.45 34.27 17.55
CA SER A 12 43.89 32.94 17.54
C SER A 12 42.40 33.16 17.75
N VAL A 13 41.65 33.15 16.65
CA VAL A 13 40.24 32.86 16.71
C VAL A 13 40.20 31.56 17.48
N LYS A 14 39.75 31.62 18.74
CA LYS A 14 39.35 30.44 19.49
C LYS A 14 38.26 29.82 18.63
N GLU A 15 38.67 28.85 17.82
CA GLU A 15 37.80 27.88 17.20
C GLU A 15 37.01 27.30 18.39
N GLY A 16 35.77 27.78 18.53
CA GLY A 16 34.88 27.33 19.58
C GLY A 16 34.81 25.82 19.45
N GLY A 17 35.36 25.13 20.45
CA GLY A 17 35.61 23.69 20.37
C GLY A 17 34.33 22.99 19.95
N ALA A 18 34.30 22.55 18.69
CA ALA A 18 33.17 21.81 18.15
C ALA A 18 33.17 20.47 18.87
N THR A 19 32.35 20.35 19.91
CA THR A 19 32.09 19.07 20.58
C THR A 19 31.41 18.16 19.57
N ALA A 20 32.15 17.18 19.08
CA ALA A 20 31.62 16.14 18.21
C ALA A 20 30.57 15.30 18.94
N LEU A 21 29.61 14.74 18.20
CA LEU A 21 28.58 13.85 18.77
C LEU A 21 29.19 12.65 19.51
N SER A 22 30.39 12.22 19.11
CA SER A 22 31.18 11.18 19.78
C SER A 22 31.60 11.53 21.22
N ALA A 23 31.52 12.80 21.62
CA ALA A 23 31.77 13.24 22.99
C ALA A 23 30.57 13.01 23.92
N VAL A 24 29.39 12.70 23.38
CA VAL A 24 28.20 12.34 24.15
C VAL A 24 28.26 10.85 24.49
N TYR A 25 27.90 10.49 25.72
CA TYR A 25 27.89 9.08 26.12
C TYR A 25 26.87 8.26 25.29
N PRO A 26 27.21 7.02 24.89
CA PRO A 26 26.35 6.19 24.04
C PRO A 26 24.95 5.93 24.60
N ASP A 27 24.82 5.81 25.92
CA ASP A 27 23.55 5.60 26.62
C ASP A 27 22.59 6.78 26.44
N ILE A 28 23.10 8.02 26.47
CA ILE A 28 22.32 9.23 26.21
C ILE A 28 21.87 9.26 24.74
N ILE A 29 22.77 8.92 23.82
CA ILE A 29 22.45 8.86 22.38
C ILE A 29 21.33 7.85 22.15
N GLU A 30 21.50 6.63 22.65
CA GLU A 30 20.54 5.53 22.49
C GLU A 30 19.19 5.85 23.14
N SER A 31 19.17 6.19 24.43
CA SER A 31 17.93 6.29 25.22
C SER A 31 17.16 7.61 25.01
N HIS A 32 17.84 8.71 24.65
CA HIS A 32 17.20 10.03 24.58
C HIS A 32 17.19 10.65 23.19
N ILE A 33 18.12 10.27 22.30
CA ILE A 33 18.20 10.84 20.94
C ILE A 33 17.56 9.87 19.94
N LEU A 34 18.06 8.63 19.84
CA LEU A 34 17.61 7.68 18.82
C LEU A 34 16.16 7.23 19.02
N THR A 35 15.69 7.13 20.27
CA THR A 35 14.28 6.82 20.61
C THR A 35 13.26 7.85 20.10
N ARG A 36 13.71 9.06 19.71
CA ARG A 36 12.84 10.13 19.19
C ARG A 36 12.78 10.19 17.67
N LEU A 37 13.61 9.42 16.98
CA LEU A 37 13.66 9.39 15.52
C LEU A 37 12.60 8.45 14.98
N ASP A 38 11.99 8.81 13.85
CA ASP A 38 11.17 7.89 13.07
C ASP A 38 12.05 6.89 12.32
N GLY A 39 11.45 5.81 11.81
CA GLY A 39 12.19 4.73 11.14
C GLY A 39 13.11 5.20 10.01
N PRO A 40 12.65 6.04 9.06
CA PRO A 40 13.50 6.58 8.01
C PRO A 40 14.65 7.44 8.54
N THR A 41 14.42 8.31 9.52
CA THR A 41 15.49 9.16 10.08
C THR A 41 16.48 8.32 10.87
N LEU A 42 16.03 7.29 11.60
CA LEU A 42 16.92 6.34 12.28
C LEU A 42 17.78 5.56 11.27
N ALA A 43 17.18 5.07 10.18
CA ALA A 43 17.91 4.43 9.10
C ALA A 43 18.97 5.37 8.48
N SER A 44 18.62 6.64 8.24
CA SER A 44 19.54 7.64 7.74
C SER A 44 20.69 7.94 8.71
N ALA A 45 20.38 8.10 10.01
CA ALA A 45 21.37 8.30 11.06
C ALA A 45 22.36 7.12 11.15
N SER A 46 21.87 5.88 10.98
CA SER A 46 22.69 4.67 10.98
C SER A 46 23.75 4.63 9.87
N CYS A 47 23.60 5.43 8.81
CA CYS A 47 24.55 5.52 7.71
C CYS A 47 25.65 6.59 7.94
N ALA A 48 25.50 7.45 8.94
CA ALA A 48 26.40 8.58 9.15
C ALA A 48 27.73 8.21 9.83
N SER A 49 27.75 7.16 10.66
CA SER A 49 28.96 6.64 11.30
C SER A 49 28.78 5.20 11.79
N SER A 50 29.87 4.49 12.03
CA SER A 50 29.84 3.14 12.60
C SER A 50 29.25 3.10 14.03
N THR A 51 29.48 4.14 14.83
CA THR A 51 28.88 4.27 16.16
C THR A 51 27.37 4.39 16.08
N LEU A 52 26.85 5.29 15.23
CA LEU A 52 25.41 5.43 15.04
C LEU A 52 24.79 4.19 14.40
N HIS A 53 25.51 3.51 13.51
CA HIS A 53 25.08 2.23 12.95
C HIS A 53 24.83 1.20 14.06
N SER A 54 25.83 0.99 14.93
CA SER A 54 25.76 0.01 16.02
C SER A 54 24.68 0.35 17.05
N LEU A 55 24.49 1.62 17.39
CA LEU A 55 23.45 2.06 18.32
C LEU A 55 22.05 1.99 17.70
N SER A 56 21.93 2.21 16.39
CA SER A 56 20.64 2.15 15.69
C SER A 56 20.20 0.72 15.40
N ASP A 57 21.05 -0.30 15.53
CA ASP A 57 20.71 -1.69 15.23
C ASP A 57 20.00 -2.42 16.39
N GLN A 58 19.70 -1.72 17.49
CA GLN A 58 19.03 -2.31 18.64
C GLN A 58 17.57 -2.67 18.35
N ASP A 59 17.18 -3.93 18.59
CA ASP A 59 15.83 -4.46 18.32
C ASP A 59 14.71 -3.65 19.00
N HIS A 60 14.95 -3.14 20.21
CA HIS A 60 13.93 -2.41 20.97
C HIS A 60 13.58 -1.05 20.34
N LEU A 61 14.53 -0.41 19.64
CA LEU A 61 14.27 0.83 18.90
C LEU A 61 13.32 0.54 17.74
N TRP A 62 13.64 -0.47 16.94
CA TRP A 62 12.83 -0.86 15.79
C TRP A 62 11.48 -1.45 16.19
N SER A 63 11.39 -2.18 17.31
CA SER A 63 10.11 -2.66 17.84
C SER A 63 9.22 -1.48 18.27
N THR A 64 9.77 -0.49 18.98
CA THR A 64 9.06 0.74 19.33
C THR A 64 8.60 1.52 18.09
N ILE A 65 9.46 1.61 17.07
CA ILE A 65 9.12 2.24 15.79
C ILE A 65 8.00 1.49 15.07
N CYS A 66 8.03 0.16 15.04
CA CYS A 66 6.96 -0.65 14.45
C CYS A 66 5.63 -0.39 15.16
N HIS A 67 5.60 -0.46 16.50
CA HIS A 67 4.38 -0.26 17.29
C HIS A 67 3.82 1.17 17.16
N SER A 68 4.68 2.18 17.08
CA SER A 68 4.26 3.58 16.92
C SER A 68 3.81 3.90 15.49
N THR A 69 4.41 3.26 14.48
CA THR A 69 4.03 3.43 13.08
C THR A 69 2.76 2.64 12.74
N TRP A 70 2.62 1.44 13.30
CA TRP A 70 1.55 0.48 13.05
C TRP A 70 1.08 -0.14 14.37
N PRO A 71 0.14 0.52 15.08
CA PRO A 71 -0.34 0.10 16.39
C PRO A 71 -0.74 -1.37 16.50
N SER A 72 -1.35 -1.93 15.45
CA SER A 72 -1.73 -3.34 15.32
C SER A 72 -0.59 -4.32 15.57
N THR A 73 0.66 -3.93 15.29
CA THR A 73 1.86 -4.77 15.54
C THR A 73 2.19 -4.96 17.02
N SER A 74 1.56 -4.19 17.92
CA SER A 74 1.71 -4.33 19.38
C SER A 74 1.01 -5.57 19.94
N ALA A 75 0.20 -6.27 19.13
CA ALA A 75 -0.47 -7.49 19.53
C ALA A 75 0.56 -8.56 19.96
N PRO A 76 0.37 -9.26 21.10
CA PRO A 76 1.38 -10.18 21.64
C PRO A 76 1.87 -11.25 20.65
N HIS A 77 0.94 -11.82 19.86
CA HIS A 77 1.27 -12.81 18.85
C HIS A 77 2.15 -12.22 17.73
N LEU A 78 1.78 -11.05 17.19
CA LEU A 78 2.57 -10.37 16.17
C LEU A 78 3.94 -9.93 16.68
N ARG A 79 4.04 -9.45 17.92
CA ARG A 79 5.32 -9.09 18.52
C ARG A 79 6.27 -10.30 18.58
N SER A 80 5.74 -11.46 18.97
CA SER A 80 6.51 -12.71 18.95
C SER A 80 6.85 -13.18 17.54
N LEU A 81 6.00 -12.95 16.55
CA LEU A 81 6.27 -13.32 15.17
C LEU A 81 7.35 -12.42 14.55
N VAL A 82 7.21 -11.10 14.71
CA VAL A 82 8.13 -10.07 14.17
C VAL A 82 9.54 -10.22 14.73
N SER A 83 9.71 -10.62 16.00
CA SER A 83 11.04 -10.88 16.56
C SER A 83 11.75 -12.07 15.89
N THR A 84 11.03 -12.96 15.19
CA THR A 84 11.60 -14.11 14.49
C THR A 84 11.95 -13.85 13.03
N PHE A 85 11.69 -12.63 12.53
CA PHE A 85 12.01 -12.24 11.15
C PHE A 85 13.52 -12.28 10.88
N PRO A 86 13.93 -12.64 9.65
CA PRO A 86 15.34 -12.70 9.29
C PRO A 86 15.98 -11.30 9.25
N GLY A 87 17.24 -11.18 9.65
CA GLY A 87 18.02 -9.94 9.50
C GLY A 87 17.64 -8.82 10.49
N SER A 88 17.74 -9.11 11.79
CA SER A 88 17.43 -8.17 12.89
C SER A 88 15.92 -7.93 13.12
N GLY A 89 15.10 -8.99 12.96
CA GLY A 89 13.71 -9.06 13.43
C GLY A 89 12.86 -7.81 13.11
N PRO A 90 12.54 -6.94 14.09
CA PRO A 90 11.73 -5.74 13.87
C PRO A 90 12.30 -4.77 12.83
N ARG A 91 13.63 -4.66 12.71
CA ARG A 91 14.27 -3.78 11.72
C ARG A 91 13.95 -4.23 10.29
N SER A 92 14.09 -5.54 10.04
CA SER A 92 13.76 -6.16 8.75
C SER A 92 12.28 -6.06 8.44
N PHE A 93 11.42 -6.33 9.43
CA PHE A 93 9.98 -6.15 9.30
C PHE A 93 9.62 -4.71 8.88
N PHE A 94 10.19 -3.71 9.55
CA PHE A 94 9.99 -2.30 9.21
C PHE A 94 10.46 -1.98 7.78
N ALA A 95 11.67 -2.41 7.42
CA ALA A 95 12.24 -2.20 6.09
C ALA A 95 11.37 -2.82 4.97
N ASN A 96 10.73 -3.95 5.25
CA ASN A 96 9.85 -4.64 4.29
C ASN A 96 8.47 -3.98 4.14
N CYS A 97 7.97 -3.34 5.20
CA CYS A 97 6.61 -2.78 5.24
C CYS A 97 6.55 -1.27 4.99
N PHE A 98 7.65 -0.54 5.21
CA PHE A 98 7.65 0.92 5.10
C PHE A 98 7.56 1.44 3.65
N PRO A 99 8.33 0.90 2.67
CA PRO A 99 8.25 1.30 1.27
C PRO A 99 7.04 0.68 0.55
N LEU A 100 6.62 1.29 -0.56
CA LEU A 100 5.65 0.65 -1.47
C LEU A 100 6.30 -0.45 -2.28
N SER A 101 5.62 -1.60 -2.42
CA SER A 101 6.02 -2.69 -3.33
C SER A 101 6.11 -2.20 -4.77
N THR A 102 7.21 -2.48 -5.47
CA THR A 102 7.37 -2.07 -6.87
C THR A 102 6.66 -3.04 -7.81
N PRO A 103 5.71 -2.59 -8.66
CA PRO A 103 5.20 -3.42 -9.74
C PRO A 103 6.30 -3.50 -10.79
N ASP A 104 7.12 -4.54 -10.76
CA ASP A 104 8.09 -4.79 -11.82
C ASP A 104 7.46 -5.71 -12.88
N PRO A 105 7.09 -5.18 -14.07
CA PRO A 105 6.55 -5.98 -15.15
C PRO A 105 7.62 -6.83 -15.84
N THR A 106 8.90 -6.46 -15.73
CA THR A 106 10.01 -7.15 -16.38
C THR A 106 10.30 -8.50 -15.70
N THR A 107 10.06 -8.62 -14.40
CA THR A 107 10.19 -9.89 -13.67
C THR A 107 9.00 -10.83 -13.87
N ALA A 108 7.86 -10.36 -14.36
CA ALA A 108 6.66 -11.20 -14.53
C ALA A 108 6.83 -12.27 -15.64
N ALA A 109 7.69 -12.03 -16.63
CA ALA A 109 7.99 -13.00 -17.69
C ALA A 109 8.99 -14.08 -17.22
N ASP A 110 9.98 -13.72 -16.41
CA ASP A 110 11.04 -14.64 -15.94
C ASP A 110 10.69 -15.37 -14.64
N ALA A 111 9.82 -14.81 -13.79
CA ALA A 111 9.41 -15.41 -12.52
C ALA A 111 8.33 -16.51 -12.63
N ALA A 112 7.83 -16.79 -13.84
CA ALA A 112 6.82 -17.83 -14.07
C ALA A 112 7.32 -19.26 -13.72
N ALA A 113 8.63 -19.42 -13.51
CA ALA A 113 9.26 -20.70 -13.21
C ALA A 113 9.65 -20.91 -11.73
N SER A 114 9.54 -19.92 -10.84
CA SER A 114 10.02 -20.11 -9.45
C SER A 114 9.43 -19.13 -8.44
N THR A 115 8.20 -19.36 -7.96
CA THR A 115 7.94 -19.10 -6.54
C THR A 115 8.71 -20.16 -5.77
N SER A 116 9.83 -19.79 -5.14
CA SER A 116 10.65 -20.76 -4.40
C SER A 116 9.96 -21.30 -3.16
N SER A 117 8.96 -20.57 -2.65
CA SER A 117 8.32 -20.85 -1.38
C SER A 117 6.96 -21.53 -1.60
N PRO A 118 6.56 -22.48 -0.72
CA PRO A 118 5.22 -23.05 -0.77
C PRO A 118 4.16 -21.96 -0.58
N PRO A 119 2.93 -22.15 -1.10
CA PRO A 119 1.85 -21.21 -0.86
C PRO A 119 1.59 -21.06 0.64
N ALA A 120 1.54 -19.81 1.12
CA ALA A 120 1.24 -19.51 2.53
C ALA A 120 -0.06 -20.20 2.94
N GLN A 121 -0.03 -21.00 4.01
CA GLN A 121 -1.21 -21.71 4.52
C GLN A 121 -2.16 -20.78 5.30
N GLU A 122 -1.59 -19.70 5.82
CA GLU A 122 -2.25 -18.65 6.58
C GLU A 122 -1.62 -17.32 6.21
N ILE A 123 -2.41 -16.26 6.21
CA ILE A 123 -1.95 -14.88 6.10
C ILE A 123 -2.52 -14.07 7.25
N ILE A 124 -1.76 -13.10 7.73
CA ILE A 124 -2.19 -12.20 8.80
C ILE A 124 -2.28 -10.78 8.24
N SER A 125 -3.42 -10.13 8.47
CA SER A 125 -3.65 -8.72 8.16
C SER A 125 -3.59 -7.89 9.43
N ALA A 126 -2.59 -7.02 9.56
CA ALA A 126 -2.47 -6.04 10.64
C ALA A 126 -2.86 -4.66 10.10
N VAL A 127 -3.97 -4.11 10.58
CA VAL A 127 -4.65 -2.98 9.95
C VAL A 127 -4.87 -1.87 10.96
N ASP A 128 -4.49 -0.65 10.56
CA ASP A 128 -4.65 0.55 11.37
C ASP A 128 -5.22 1.69 10.50
N ILE A 129 -6.26 2.35 11.00
CA ILE A 129 -6.88 3.52 10.35
C ILE A 129 -6.80 4.70 11.30
N HIS A 130 -6.29 5.82 10.79
CA HIS A 130 -6.21 7.07 11.52
C HIS A 130 -7.04 8.14 10.83
N TYR A 131 -7.66 9.00 11.64
CA TYR A 131 -8.30 10.23 11.21
C TYR A 131 -7.67 11.40 11.96
N LYS A 132 -7.12 12.40 11.25
CA LYS A 132 -6.39 13.53 11.83
C LYS A 132 -5.31 13.07 12.82
N ASN A 133 -4.53 12.07 12.42
CA ASN A 133 -3.48 11.43 13.21
C ASN A 133 -3.95 10.75 14.51
N LYS A 134 -5.26 10.59 14.73
CA LYS A 134 -5.81 9.81 15.84
C LYS A 134 -6.23 8.44 15.33
N LEU A 135 -5.81 7.39 16.02
CA LEU A 135 -6.22 6.01 15.72
C LEU A 135 -7.72 5.87 15.96
N ILE A 136 -8.46 5.49 14.91
CA ILE A 136 -9.92 5.24 14.99
C ILE A 136 -10.26 3.75 14.84
N PHE A 137 -9.36 2.96 14.25
CA PHE A 137 -9.53 1.52 14.12
C PHE A 137 -8.17 0.82 14.11
N THR A 138 -8.08 -0.30 14.83
CA THR A 138 -6.93 -1.22 14.82
C THR A 138 -7.45 -2.65 14.91
N LYS A 139 -7.00 -3.53 14.01
CA LYS A 139 -7.36 -4.96 14.06
C LYS A 139 -6.23 -5.83 13.51
N VAL A 140 -6.09 -7.01 14.08
CA VAL A 140 -5.30 -8.10 13.52
C VAL A 140 -6.26 -9.20 13.11
N GLN A 141 -6.17 -9.66 11.87
CA GLN A 141 -7.03 -10.69 11.30
C GLN A 141 -6.17 -11.81 10.71
N GLU A 142 -6.26 -12.99 11.30
CA GLU A 142 -5.71 -14.24 10.76
C GLU A 142 -6.69 -14.80 9.72
N THR A 143 -6.17 -15.25 8.58
CA THR A 143 -6.97 -15.79 7.47
C THR A 143 -6.34 -17.07 6.95
N GLU A 144 -7.06 -18.18 7.14
CA GLU A 144 -6.70 -19.47 6.57
C GLU A 144 -6.86 -19.45 5.04
N THR A 145 -5.87 -19.93 4.32
CA THR A 145 -5.86 -19.87 2.86
C THR A 145 -6.06 -21.23 2.19
N VAL A 146 -6.01 -22.33 2.93
CA VAL A 146 -5.98 -23.69 2.36
C VAL A 146 -7.37 -24.20 1.96
N THR A 147 -8.44 -23.60 2.48
CA THR A 147 -9.80 -24.07 2.21
C THR A 147 -10.19 -23.87 0.74
N GLY A 148 -10.92 -24.84 0.19
CA GLY A 148 -11.47 -24.73 -1.16
C GLY A 148 -12.38 -23.51 -1.32
N TRP A 149 -13.10 -23.13 -0.25
CA TRP A 149 -13.92 -21.92 -0.23
C TRP A 149 -13.07 -20.67 -0.46
N PHE A 150 -11.98 -20.49 0.30
CA PHE A 150 -11.07 -19.37 0.09
C PHE A 150 -10.46 -19.40 -1.32
N ARG A 151 -9.99 -20.56 -1.77
CA ARG A 151 -9.27 -20.70 -3.05
C ARG A 151 -10.15 -20.42 -4.27
N CYS A 152 -11.44 -20.75 -4.20
CA CYS A 152 -12.37 -20.65 -5.34
C CYS A 152 -13.28 -19.42 -5.29
N SER A 153 -13.52 -18.83 -4.11
CA SER A 153 -14.37 -17.64 -3.97
C SER A 153 -13.59 -16.37 -4.34
N PRO A 154 -14.28 -15.28 -4.75
CA PRO A 154 -13.68 -13.96 -4.88
C PRO A 154 -12.85 -13.63 -3.62
N PHE A 155 -11.62 -13.20 -3.82
CA PHE A 155 -10.73 -12.85 -2.72
C PHE A 155 -11.27 -11.62 -2.02
N ARG A 156 -11.58 -11.80 -0.74
CA ARG A 156 -12.05 -10.73 0.13
C ARG A 156 -11.67 -11.02 1.57
N ILE A 157 -11.11 -10.03 2.26
CA ILE A 157 -10.87 -10.09 3.71
C ILE A 157 -11.66 -8.93 4.34
N ASP A 158 -12.76 -9.27 5.02
CA ASP A 158 -13.58 -8.33 5.77
C ASP A 158 -13.11 -8.25 7.23
N LEU A 159 -12.95 -7.04 7.75
CA LEU A 159 -12.54 -6.83 9.14
C LEU A 159 -13.69 -6.49 10.08
N LEU A 160 -14.87 -6.18 9.53
CA LEU A 160 -16.08 -5.87 10.28
C LEU A 160 -17.19 -6.82 9.86
N ASP A 161 -17.94 -7.31 10.84
CA ASP A 161 -19.19 -7.98 10.53
C ASP A 161 -20.20 -6.94 9.99
N PRO A 162 -21.15 -7.33 9.13
CA PRO A 162 -22.12 -6.38 8.54
C PRO A 162 -22.97 -5.58 9.53
N LYS A 163 -22.98 -5.99 10.81
CA LYS A 163 -23.69 -5.32 11.91
C LYS A 163 -22.79 -4.42 12.76
N ASP A 164 -21.48 -4.56 12.61
CA ASP A 164 -20.51 -3.80 13.37
C ASP A 164 -20.36 -2.42 12.77
N VAL A 165 -20.36 -1.42 13.63
CA VAL A 165 -20.10 -0.03 13.25
C VAL A 165 -19.10 0.56 14.23
N ILE A 166 -18.12 1.29 13.70
CA ILE A 166 -17.12 1.98 14.51
C ILE A 166 -17.47 3.47 14.50
N PRO A 167 -17.86 4.04 15.65
CA PRO A 167 -18.08 5.48 15.73
C PRO A 167 -16.77 6.22 15.51
N THR A 168 -16.81 7.31 14.75
CA THR A 168 -15.67 8.19 14.57
C THR A 168 -16.01 9.60 15.02
N PRO A 169 -15.04 10.37 15.56
CA PRO A 169 -15.25 11.76 15.92
C PRO A 169 -15.37 12.70 14.70
N ALA A 170 -15.35 12.16 13.48
CA ALA A 170 -15.49 12.92 12.25
C ALA A 170 -16.97 13.20 11.98
N GLN A 171 -17.25 14.35 11.38
CA GLN A 171 -18.59 14.64 10.87
C GLN A 171 -18.79 13.93 9.53
N HIS A 172 -19.97 13.38 9.30
CA HIS A 172 -20.31 12.76 8.03
C HIS A 172 -20.27 13.81 6.90
N PRO A 173 -19.67 13.51 5.74
CA PRO A 173 -19.68 14.43 4.61
C PRO A 173 -21.09 14.75 4.12
N ASN A 174 -21.48 16.02 4.23
CA ASN A 174 -22.78 16.50 3.74
C ASN A 174 -22.74 17.01 2.28
N GLY A 175 -21.55 17.08 1.65
CA GLY A 175 -21.35 17.49 0.25
C GLY A 175 -19.94 17.17 -0.27
N ASP A 176 -19.71 17.43 -1.57
CA ASP A 176 -18.47 17.04 -2.27
C ASP A 176 -17.21 17.71 -1.70
N ASP A 177 -17.30 18.96 -1.24
CA ASP A 177 -16.19 19.69 -0.61
C ASP A 177 -15.72 19.07 0.72
N ASN A 178 -16.57 18.27 1.39
CA ASN A 178 -16.19 17.58 2.62
C ASN A 178 -15.59 16.19 2.34
N CYS A 179 -15.80 15.64 1.13
CA CYS A 179 -15.15 14.41 0.69
C CYS A 179 -13.66 14.64 0.38
N THR A 180 -13.28 15.82 -0.09
CA THR A 180 -11.87 16.23 -0.22
C THR A 180 -11.17 16.33 1.13
N ALA A 181 -11.84 16.78 2.19
CA ALA A 181 -11.25 16.79 3.54
C ALA A 181 -10.87 15.39 4.04
N LEU A 182 -11.71 14.37 3.76
CA LEU A 182 -11.41 12.98 4.10
C LEU A 182 -10.16 12.45 3.40
N ASN A 183 -9.88 12.92 2.19
CA ASN A 183 -8.69 12.55 1.43
C ASN A 183 -7.40 12.95 2.18
N ASP A 184 -7.44 14.09 2.88
CA ASP A 184 -6.29 14.64 3.58
C ASP A 184 -6.23 14.19 5.04
N ASP A 185 -7.37 13.91 5.67
CA ASP A 185 -7.45 13.58 7.09
C ASP A 185 -7.31 12.09 7.41
N LEU A 186 -7.65 11.20 6.46
CA LEU A 186 -7.52 9.75 6.67
C LEU A 186 -6.13 9.23 6.29
N THR A 187 -5.64 8.26 7.05
CA THR A 187 -4.54 7.38 6.66
C THR A 187 -4.83 5.96 7.05
N LEU A 188 -4.27 5.02 6.29
CA LEU A 188 -4.47 3.59 6.51
C LEU A 188 -3.17 2.83 6.27
N SER A 189 -2.87 1.87 7.14
CA SER A 189 -1.89 0.81 6.89
C SER A 189 -2.58 -0.54 6.89
N TRP A 190 -2.23 -1.36 5.91
CA TRP A 190 -2.66 -2.76 5.84
C TRP A 190 -1.42 -3.60 5.61
N ILE A 191 -0.85 -4.12 6.70
CA ILE A 191 0.32 -4.98 6.61
C ILE A 191 -0.16 -6.40 6.41
N LEU A 192 0.18 -6.96 5.26
CA LEU A 192 0.03 -8.38 4.99
C LEU A 192 1.30 -9.10 5.47
N ILE A 193 1.13 -10.15 6.26
CA ILE A 193 2.21 -10.96 6.83
C ILE A 193 2.01 -12.41 6.42
N ASP A 194 3.05 -13.01 5.86
CA ASP A 194 3.18 -14.46 5.70
C ASP A 194 4.01 -14.99 6.88
N PRO A 195 3.39 -15.67 7.87
CA PRO A 195 4.09 -16.18 9.04
C PRO A 195 5.04 -17.34 8.70
N GLN A 196 4.78 -18.09 7.63
CA GLN A 196 5.59 -19.23 7.21
C GLN A 196 6.90 -18.78 6.57
N CYS A 197 6.82 -17.84 5.63
CA CYS A 197 8.00 -17.30 4.96
C CYS A 197 8.65 -16.15 5.73
N LYS A 198 8.00 -15.66 6.80
CA LYS A 198 8.44 -14.50 7.60
C LYS A 198 8.68 -13.27 6.73
N GLN A 199 7.73 -13.04 5.83
CA GLN A 199 7.71 -11.88 4.94
C GLN A 199 6.51 -11.02 5.26
N ALA A 200 6.65 -9.72 5.03
CA ALA A 200 5.58 -8.78 5.20
C ALA A 200 5.66 -7.65 4.17
N MET A 201 4.53 -7.02 3.88
CA MET A 201 4.47 -5.79 3.11
C MET A 201 3.25 -4.97 3.51
N ASN A 202 3.32 -3.65 3.32
CA ASN A 202 2.15 -2.81 3.40
C ASN A 202 1.47 -2.72 2.03
N LEU A 203 0.20 -3.11 1.97
CA LEU A 203 -0.62 -3.07 0.75
C LEU A 203 -1.28 -1.70 0.52
N SER A 204 -1.29 -0.85 1.55
CA SER A 204 -1.92 0.46 1.50
C SER A 204 -1.02 1.51 0.83
N SER A 205 -1.67 2.42 0.10
CA SER A 205 -1.09 3.67 -0.41
C SER A 205 -0.80 4.72 0.68
N TYR A 206 -1.04 4.39 1.96
CA TYR A 206 -0.98 5.26 3.14
C TYR A 206 -2.05 6.37 3.15
N LYS A 207 -2.20 7.10 2.05
CA LYS A 207 -3.28 8.07 1.79
C LYS A 207 -4.32 7.49 0.83
N PRO A 208 -5.57 7.97 0.88
CA PRO A 208 -6.59 7.58 -0.08
C PRO A 208 -6.14 7.88 -1.51
N VAL A 209 -6.49 6.98 -2.42
CA VAL A 209 -6.31 7.16 -3.87
C VAL A 209 -7.60 7.56 -4.57
N SER A 210 -8.75 7.32 -3.92
CA SER A 210 -10.07 7.73 -4.39
C SER A 210 -11.03 7.85 -3.20
N VAL A 211 -11.88 8.86 -3.23
CA VAL A 211 -13.01 9.04 -2.29
C VAL A 211 -14.26 9.25 -3.13
N GLN A 212 -15.25 8.39 -2.96
CA GLN A 212 -16.49 8.43 -3.74
C GLN A 212 -17.69 8.36 -2.82
N ARG A 213 -18.65 9.26 -3.02
CA ARG A 213 -19.92 9.21 -2.33
C ARG A 213 -20.94 8.46 -3.19
N HIS A 214 -21.55 7.45 -2.61
CA HIS A 214 -22.63 6.72 -3.25
C HIS A 214 -23.88 7.59 -3.30
N TRP A 215 -24.41 7.81 -4.50
CA TRP A 215 -25.48 8.77 -4.76
C TRP A 215 -26.80 8.45 -4.04
N LEU A 216 -27.11 7.16 -3.84
CA LEU A 216 -28.38 6.73 -3.24
C LEU A 216 -28.29 6.60 -1.72
N SER A 217 -27.28 5.90 -1.21
CA SER A 217 -27.12 5.66 0.24
C SER A 217 -26.47 6.83 0.97
N GLY A 218 -25.81 7.74 0.24
CA GLY A 218 -25.03 8.83 0.80
C GLY A 218 -23.73 8.39 1.47
N GLU A 219 -23.45 7.09 1.52
CA GLU A 219 -22.23 6.51 2.11
C GLU A 219 -21.00 6.89 1.30
N VAL A 220 -19.88 7.03 1.99
CA VAL A 220 -18.61 7.43 1.40
C VAL A 220 -17.69 6.22 1.38
N GLN A 221 -17.31 5.79 0.18
CA GLN A 221 -16.29 4.78 -0.04
C GLN A 221 -14.94 5.45 -0.22
N VAL A 222 -14.02 5.17 0.70
CA VAL A 222 -12.64 5.59 0.64
C VAL A 222 -11.81 4.40 0.19
N ARG A 223 -11.08 4.57 -0.93
CA ARG A 223 -10.21 3.53 -1.47
C ARG A 223 -8.75 3.85 -1.20
N PHE A 224 -8.04 2.86 -0.70
CA PHE A 224 -6.58 2.79 -0.62
C PHE A 224 -6.12 1.58 -1.44
N GLY A 225 -4.82 1.46 -1.67
CA GLY A 225 -4.31 0.20 -2.20
C GLY A 225 -3.01 0.32 -2.95
N SER A 226 -2.63 -0.79 -3.57
CA SER A 226 -1.41 -0.90 -4.37
C SER A 226 -1.71 -1.54 -5.72
N ILE A 227 -0.91 -1.18 -6.70
CA ILE A 227 -0.94 -1.78 -8.03
C ILE A 227 0.21 -2.76 -8.11
N LEU A 228 -0.10 -4.02 -8.37
CA LEU A 228 0.86 -5.11 -8.47
C LEU A 228 0.90 -5.67 -9.90
N ALA A 229 1.98 -6.37 -10.23
CA ALA A 229 2.04 -7.14 -11.46
C ALA A 229 1.14 -8.37 -11.36
N GLY A 230 0.25 -8.52 -12.34
CA GLY A 230 -0.61 -9.68 -12.48
C GLY A 230 0.15 -10.96 -12.85
N GLY A 231 -0.60 -12.00 -13.18
CA GLY A 231 -0.07 -13.30 -13.59
C GLY A 231 0.13 -13.40 -15.10
N THR A 232 0.55 -14.58 -15.55
CA THR A 232 0.74 -14.90 -16.98
C THR A 232 -0.52 -15.45 -17.66
N LYS A 233 -1.54 -15.83 -16.88
CA LYS A 233 -2.83 -16.30 -17.43
C LYS A 233 -3.55 -15.15 -18.11
N ALA A 234 -4.32 -15.44 -19.16
CA ALA A 234 -5.06 -14.43 -19.93
C ALA A 234 -5.93 -13.51 -19.05
N CYS A 235 -6.56 -14.05 -18.00
CA CYS A 235 -7.37 -13.29 -17.03
C CYS A 235 -6.56 -12.37 -16.08
N THR A 236 -5.28 -12.67 -15.84
CA THR A 236 -4.43 -11.90 -14.92
C THR A 236 -3.28 -11.19 -15.64
N LYS A 237 -3.28 -11.21 -16.98
CA LYS A 237 -2.23 -10.61 -17.80
C LYS A 237 -2.30 -9.09 -17.70
N GLY A 238 -1.32 -8.48 -17.06
CA GLY A 238 -1.20 -7.03 -16.91
C GLY A 238 -0.98 -6.60 -15.47
N MET A 239 -1.69 -5.56 -15.04
CA MET A 239 -1.65 -5.04 -13.67
C MET A 239 -2.90 -5.47 -12.92
N VAL A 240 -2.77 -5.66 -11.62
CA VAL A 240 -3.87 -5.96 -10.71
C VAL A 240 -3.90 -4.93 -9.61
N GLN A 241 -5.10 -4.53 -9.21
CA GLN A 241 -5.32 -3.62 -8.11
C GLN A 241 -5.59 -4.44 -6.86
N VAL A 242 -4.75 -4.26 -5.84
CA VAL A 242 -5.05 -4.70 -4.48
C VAL A 242 -5.74 -3.52 -3.79
N GLY A 243 -7.06 -3.55 -3.77
CA GLY A 243 -7.92 -2.47 -3.28
C GLY A 243 -8.30 -2.68 -1.82
N ILE A 244 -8.12 -1.65 -1.01
CA ILE A 244 -8.65 -1.59 0.35
C ILE A 244 -9.82 -0.61 0.32
N VAL A 245 -11.00 -1.06 0.71
CA VAL A 245 -12.23 -0.27 0.71
C VAL A 245 -12.64 -0.02 2.16
N VAL A 246 -12.82 1.25 2.50
CA VAL A 246 -13.39 1.68 3.77
C VAL A 246 -14.71 2.37 3.46
N THR A 247 -15.82 1.78 3.92
CA THR A 247 -17.16 2.37 3.74
C THR A 247 -17.53 3.11 5.02
N CYS A 248 -17.77 4.41 4.88
CA CYS A 248 -18.20 5.29 5.94
C CYS A 248 -19.66 5.70 5.72
N GLY A 249 -20.50 5.58 6.75
CA GLY A 249 -21.88 6.07 6.74
C GLY A 249 -22.11 7.14 7.81
N GLY A 250 -23.24 7.84 7.72
CA GLY A 250 -23.67 8.80 8.74
C GLY A 250 -24.49 8.12 9.85
N SER A 251 -24.28 8.56 11.08
CA SER A 251 -25.16 8.24 12.21
C SER A 251 -26.36 9.18 12.27
N GLU A 252 -27.37 8.86 13.09
CA GLU A 252 -28.50 9.75 13.35
C GLU A 252 -28.08 11.12 13.91
N GLY A 253 -26.93 11.19 14.58
CA GLY A 253 -26.34 12.43 15.11
C GLY A 253 -25.48 13.21 14.12
N GLY A 254 -25.35 12.75 12.87
CA GLY A 254 -24.51 13.37 11.83
C GLY A 254 -23.03 12.98 11.90
N GLU A 255 -22.63 12.17 12.88
CA GLU A 255 -21.25 11.67 13.00
C GLU A 255 -20.98 10.58 11.97
N MET A 256 -19.75 10.52 11.46
CA MET A 256 -19.31 9.48 10.54
C MET A 256 -19.04 8.19 11.31
N GLN A 257 -19.44 7.05 10.75
CA GLN A 257 -19.17 5.73 11.28
C GLN A 257 -18.54 4.86 10.19
N VAL A 258 -17.51 4.10 10.54
CA VAL A 258 -16.95 3.09 9.64
C VAL A 258 -17.83 1.84 9.73
N LYS A 259 -18.39 1.43 8.60
CA LYS A 259 -19.29 0.26 8.47
C LYS A 259 -18.60 -0.95 7.83
N GLU A 260 -17.60 -0.70 7.00
CA GLU A 260 -16.90 -1.74 6.28
C GLU A 260 -15.43 -1.39 6.16
N VAL A 261 -14.57 -2.38 6.36
CA VAL A 261 -13.15 -2.32 6.05
C VAL A 261 -12.80 -3.64 5.39
N SER A 262 -12.54 -3.62 4.10
CA SER A 262 -12.34 -4.82 3.29
C SER A 262 -11.11 -4.70 2.38
N LEU A 263 -10.47 -5.84 2.12
CA LEU A 263 -9.38 -5.97 1.14
C LEU A 263 -9.85 -6.86 -0.01
N GLU A 264 -9.66 -6.40 -1.24
CA GLU A 264 -10.08 -7.05 -2.47
C GLU A 264 -8.95 -7.03 -3.51
N VAL A 265 -8.99 -7.95 -4.47
CA VAL A 265 -8.06 -7.97 -5.59
C VAL A 265 -8.85 -7.99 -6.90
N GLU A 266 -8.67 -6.94 -7.70
CA GLU A 266 -9.35 -6.74 -8.98
C GLU A 266 -8.34 -6.75 -10.14
N ASP A 267 -8.75 -7.30 -11.28
CA ASP A 267 -7.99 -7.19 -12.52
C ASP A 267 -8.21 -5.84 -13.24
N MET A 268 -7.66 -5.71 -14.46
CA MET A 268 -7.85 -4.52 -15.30
C MET A 268 -9.30 -4.29 -15.72
N ASP A 269 -10.13 -5.34 -15.76
CA ASP A 269 -11.52 -5.28 -16.20
C ASP A 269 -12.46 -4.97 -15.01
N GLY A 270 -11.94 -5.03 -13.78
CA GLY A 270 -12.70 -4.85 -12.54
C GLY A 270 -13.33 -6.14 -12.04
N ILE A 271 -12.87 -7.28 -12.52
CA ILE A 271 -13.31 -8.59 -12.07
C ILE A 271 -12.50 -8.95 -10.83
N HIS A 272 -13.19 -9.34 -9.75
CA HIS A 272 -12.55 -9.85 -8.55
C HIS A 272 -11.87 -11.19 -8.83
N LEU A 273 -10.58 -11.26 -8.53
CA LEU A 273 -9.83 -12.51 -8.59
C LEU A 273 -10.23 -13.41 -7.44
N ASN A 274 -10.19 -14.73 -7.63
CA ASN A 274 -10.41 -15.67 -6.52
C ASN A 274 -9.22 -15.70 -5.56
N GLY A 275 -9.38 -16.34 -4.40
CA GLY A 275 -8.31 -16.42 -3.41
C GLY A 275 -7.08 -17.17 -3.90
N GLY A 276 -7.23 -18.22 -4.69
CA GLY A 276 -6.09 -18.97 -5.23
C GLY A 276 -5.20 -18.11 -6.14
N GLU A 277 -5.80 -17.35 -7.05
CA GLU A 277 -5.09 -16.45 -7.96
C GLU A 277 -4.48 -15.26 -7.21
N SER A 278 -5.23 -14.69 -6.27
CA SER A 278 -4.79 -13.55 -5.46
C SER A 278 -3.58 -13.90 -4.59
N LEU A 279 -3.54 -15.07 -3.96
CA LEU A 279 -2.38 -15.50 -3.17
C LEU A 279 -1.10 -15.59 -4.01
N VAL A 280 -1.18 -16.10 -5.24
CA VAL A 280 -0.01 -16.20 -6.13
C VAL A 280 0.53 -14.81 -6.48
N ILE A 281 -0.34 -13.82 -6.62
CA ILE A 281 0.05 -12.42 -6.83
C ILE A 281 0.69 -11.86 -5.55
N LEU A 282 0.02 -12.00 -4.40
CA LEU A 282 0.49 -11.46 -3.13
C LEU A 282 1.82 -12.08 -2.69
N GLN A 283 2.00 -13.39 -2.87
CA GLN A 283 3.25 -14.09 -2.56
C GLN A 283 4.40 -13.59 -3.42
N ARG A 284 4.20 -13.44 -4.74
CA ARG A 284 5.22 -12.85 -5.62
C ARG A 284 5.57 -11.42 -5.21
N ALA A 285 4.59 -10.64 -4.77
CA ALA A 285 4.84 -9.28 -4.28
C ALA A 285 5.54 -9.26 -2.91
N LEU A 286 5.32 -10.27 -2.04
CA LEU A 286 6.05 -10.44 -0.78
C LEU A 286 7.53 -10.75 -1.05
N GLU A 287 7.81 -11.61 -2.02
CA GLU A 287 9.15 -12.02 -2.42
C GLU A 287 9.86 -10.98 -3.32
N GLY A 288 9.11 -10.06 -3.93
CA GLY A 288 9.60 -9.08 -4.89
C GLY A 288 10.45 -7.96 -4.29
N GLN A 289 11.13 -7.20 -5.15
CA GLN A 289 11.90 -6.04 -4.69
C GLN A 289 10.99 -4.94 -4.12
N ARG A 290 11.48 -4.26 -3.08
CA ARG A 290 10.82 -3.10 -2.48
C ARG A 290 11.26 -1.82 -3.21
N GLY A 291 10.34 -0.88 -3.35
CA GLY A 291 10.64 0.43 -3.90
C GLY A 291 11.61 1.22 -3.01
N LYS A 292 12.23 2.26 -3.56
CA LYS A 292 12.96 3.24 -2.76
C LYS A 292 11.94 3.91 -1.83
N GLY A 293 12.22 3.94 -0.52
CA GLY A 293 11.35 4.52 0.51
C GLY A 293 11.22 6.05 0.47
N GLY A 294 11.23 6.66 -0.72
CA GLY A 294 10.96 8.08 -0.95
C GLY A 294 9.50 8.45 -0.70
N ASP A 295 8.98 9.46 -1.39
CA ASP A 295 7.59 9.90 -1.23
C ASP A 295 6.58 8.83 -1.68
N ARG A 296 6.24 7.94 -0.74
CA ARG A 296 5.30 6.83 -0.94
C ARG A 296 3.89 7.31 -1.25
N VAL A 297 3.50 8.51 -0.79
CA VAL A 297 2.16 9.04 -1.03
C VAL A 297 2.03 9.41 -2.50
N GLU A 298 2.96 10.21 -2.99
CA GLU A 298 2.95 10.66 -4.37
C GLU A 298 3.17 9.50 -5.34
N GLU A 299 4.09 8.59 -5.01
CA GLU A 299 4.31 7.39 -5.82
C GLU A 299 3.06 6.49 -5.86
N GLY A 300 2.33 6.37 -4.75
CA GLY A 300 1.06 5.64 -4.70
C GLY A 300 0.00 6.25 -5.62
N LYS A 301 -0.24 7.57 -5.51
CA LYS A 301 -1.18 8.31 -6.37
C LYS A 301 -0.80 8.22 -7.85
N ARG A 302 0.48 8.39 -8.16
CA ARG A 302 1.01 8.29 -9.53
C ARG A 302 0.79 6.90 -10.13
N ARG A 303 1.01 5.83 -9.36
CA ARG A 303 0.76 4.45 -9.82
C ARG A 303 -0.71 4.19 -10.06
N TYR A 304 -1.57 4.66 -9.15
CA TYR A 304 -3.00 4.52 -9.30
C TYR A 304 -3.54 5.27 -10.53
N GLY A 305 -3.08 6.51 -10.75
CA GLY A 305 -3.41 7.29 -11.95
C GLY A 305 -3.02 6.56 -13.25
N ARG A 306 -1.80 6.03 -13.33
CA ARG A 306 -1.37 5.21 -14.48
C ARG A 306 -2.22 3.95 -14.67
N TYR A 307 -2.63 3.29 -13.59
CA TYR A 307 -3.53 2.13 -13.67
C TYR A 307 -4.89 2.53 -14.26
N LEU A 308 -5.47 3.66 -13.83
CA LEU A 308 -6.73 4.17 -14.37
C LEU A 308 -6.62 4.55 -15.86
N GLU A 309 -5.51 5.15 -16.27
CA GLU A 309 -5.22 5.44 -17.69
C GLU A 309 -5.19 4.15 -18.51
N MET A 310 -4.45 3.14 -18.06
CA MET A 310 -4.40 1.84 -18.73
C MET A 310 -5.77 1.16 -18.80
N LYS A 311 -6.59 1.28 -17.75
CA LYS A 311 -7.96 0.74 -17.70
C LYS A 311 -8.86 1.45 -18.71
N LYS A 312 -8.74 2.77 -18.83
CA LYS A 312 -9.46 3.56 -19.83
C LYS A 312 -9.03 3.19 -21.26
N GLU A 313 -7.73 3.13 -21.52
CA GLU A 313 -7.22 2.75 -22.84
C GLU A 313 -7.68 1.36 -23.27
N ARG A 314 -7.70 0.39 -22.35
CA ARG A 314 -8.17 -0.96 -22.61
C ARG A 314 -9.65 -0.98 -22.98
N LYS A 315 -10.51 -0.32 -22.18
CA LYS A 315 -11.93 -0.18 -22.48
C LYS A 315 -12.18 0.50 -23.82
N GLU A 316 -11.41 1.54 -24.15
CA GLU A 316 -11.51 2.18 -25.46
C GLU A 316 -11.09 1.25 -26.62
N ARG A 317 -10.07 0.39 -26.43
CA ARG A 317 -9.68 -0.60 -27.45
C ARG A 317 -10.77 -1.65 -27.64
N GLU A 318 -11.41 -2.11 -26.57
CA GLU A 318 -12.52 -3.07 -26.61
C GLU A 318 -13.74 -2.46 -27.32
N MET A 319 -14.17 -1.26 -26.93
CA MET A 319 -15.27 -0.54 -27.61
C MET A 319 -14.98 -0.32 -29.10
N ARG A 320 -13.73 0.00 -29.48
CA ARG A 320 -13.34 0.12 -30.90
C ARG A 320 -13.41 -1.22 -31.64
N ALA A 321 -13.06 -2.33 -30.98
CA ALA A 321 -13.13 -3.66 -31.57
C ALA A 321 -14.58 -4.11 -31.76
N GLU A 322 -15.43 -3.92 -30.76
CA GLU A 322 -16.88 -4.18 -30.83
C GLU A 322 -17.54 -3.34 -31.92
N GLY A 323 -17.26 -2.04 -31.97
CA GLY A 323 -17.79 -1.18 -33.04
C GLY A 323 -17.36 -1.59 -34.45
N ARG A 324 -16.17 -2.18 -34.61
CA ARG A 324 -15.73 -2.75 -35.89
C ARG A 324 -16.48 -4.03 -36.25
N LEU A 325 -16.78 -4.88 -35.26
CA LEU A 325 -17.58 -6.09 -35.47
C LEU A 325 -19.02 -5.73 -35.83
N ASP A 326 -19.63 -4.77 -35.12
CA ASP A 326 -20.97 -4.27 -35.43
C ASP A 326 -21.06 -3.69 -36.84
N MET A 327 -20.07 -2.88 -37.23
CA MET A 327 -20.00 -2.33 -38.59
C MET A 327 -19.92 -3.45 -39.64
N LEU A 328 -19.11 -4.48 -39.40
CA LEU A 328 -19.02 -5.64 -40.30
C LEU A 328 -20.35 -6.39 -40.38
N CYS A 329 -21.02 -6.61 -39.24
CA CYS A 329 -22.35 -7.21 -39.18
C CYS A 329 -23.39 -6.41 -39.99
N VAL A 330 -23.40 -5.09 -39.86
CA VAL A 330 -24.29 -4.20 -40.63
C VAL A 330 -24.01 -4.30 -42.12
N VAL A 331 -22.73 -4.24 -42.54
CA VAL A 331 -22.35 -4.33 -43.96
C VAL A 331 -22.74 -5.70 -44.56
N LEU A 332 -22.52 -6.79 -43.83
CA LEU A 332 -22.95 -8.13 -44.26
C LEU A 332 -24.47 -8.23 -44.37
N GLY A 333 -25.21 -7.70 -43.39
CA GLY A 333 -26.68 -7.67 -43.41
C GLY A 333 -27.25 -6.89 -44.60
N VAL A 334 -26.72 -5.68 -44.86
CA VAL A 334 -27.12 -4.85 -46.01
C VAL A 334 -26.78 -5.54 -47.33
N SER A 335 -25.61 -6.18 -47.42
CA SER A 335 -25.19 -6.90 -48.64
C SER A 335 -26.08 -8.09 -48.94
N LEU A 336 -26.44 -8.89 -47.92
CA LEU A 336 -27.38 -10.01 -48.07
C LEU A 336 -28.78 -9.52 -48.48
N PHE A 337 -29.26 -8.44 -47.87
CA PHE A 337 -30.56 -7.85 -48.21
C PHE A 337 -30.58 -7.32 -49.66
N ALA A 338 -29.54 -6.61 -50.09
CA ALA A 338 -29.41 -6.14 -51.47
C ALA A 338 -29.35 -7.29 -52.48
N ALA A 339 -28.62 -8.37 -52.16
CA ALA A 339 -28.57 -9.57 -53.00
C ALA A 339 -29.94 -10.26 -53.12
N LEU A 340 -30.71 -10.34 -52.03
CA LEU A 340 -32.08 -10.86 -52.04
C LEU A 340 -33.01 -9.99 -52.89
N LEU A 341 -32.96 -8.67 -52.75
CA LEU A 341 -33.75 -7.75 -53.58
C LEU A 341 -33.39 -7.88 -55.07
N PHE A 342 -32.11 -7.95 -55.40
CA PHE A 342 -31.65 -8.17 -56.77
C PHE A 342 -32.19 -9.50 -57.33
N PHE A 343 -32.13 -10.58 -56.56
CA PHE A 343 -32.67 -11.88 -56.97
C PHE A 343 -34.19 -11.86 -57.20
N VAL A 344 -34.95 -11.12 -56.39
CA VAL A 344 -36.41 -10.98 -56.55
C VAL A 344 -36.76 -10.08 -57.73
N CYS A 345 -36.06 -8.97 -57.93
CA CYS A 345 -36.35 -8.02 -59.01
C CYS A 345 -35.86 -8.47 -60.39
N CYS A 346 -34.88 -9.37 -60.46
CA CYS A 346 -34.33 -9.89 -61.71
C CYS A 346 -34.85 -11.30 -62.09
N ARG A 347 -35.91 -11.79 -61.43
CA ARG A 347 -36.71 -12.96 -61.84
C ARG A 347 -38.01 -12.53 -62.50
#